data_AF-A0A2M8NUC4-F1
#
_entry.id   AF-A0A2M8NUC4-F1
#
_cell.length_a   1.000
_cell.length_b   1.000
_cell.length_c   1.000
_cell.angle_alpha   90.00
_cell.angle_beta   90.00
_cell.angle_gamma   90.00
#
_symmetry.space_group_name_H-M   'P 1'
#
loop_
_entity.id
_entity.type
_entity.pdbx_description
1 polymer ?
#
loop_
_entity_poly.entity_id
_entity_poly.type
_entity_poly.pdbx_seq_one_letter_code
_entity_poly.pdbx_strand_id
1 'polypeptide(L)' 'MTDQEAQEQVGQYRQLVTQYEALQAQIASLLGGKHTDELSEAEFKQYRTLARERDEIQSEMRYLEQVIFDDAGE' A
#
# COMPACT_ATOMS: atom_id res chain seq x y z
N MET A 1 17.13 14.40 11.44
CA MET A 1 16.83 13.05 11.97
C MET A 1 18.08 12.35 12.52
N THR A 2 17.99 11.50 13.55
CA THR A 2 19.11 10.63 13.96
C THR A 2 19.20 9.38 13.06
N ASP A 3 20.37 8.74 12.96
CA ASP A 3 20.56 7.51 12.16
C ASP A 3 19.58 6.39 12.56
N GLN A 4 19.21 6.33 13.85
CA GLN A 4 18.25 5.36 14.37
C GLN A 4 16.83 5.64 13.87
N GLU A 5 16.37 6.90 13.94
CA GLU A 5 15.05 7.30 13.45
C GLU A 5 14.91 7.05 11.94
N ALA A 6 15.97 7.29 11.17
CA ALA A 6 16.00 7.00 9.74
C ALA A 6 15.85 5.50 9.45
N GLN A 7 16.55 4.65 10.21
CA GLN A 7 16.43 3.20 10.09
C GLN A 7 15.04 2.69 10.48
N GLU A 8 14.41 3.29 11.50
CA GLU A 8 13.05 2.96 11.92
C GLU A 8 12.03 3.29 10.80
N GLN A 9 12.12 4.48 10.21
CA GLN A 9 11.24 4.89 9.09
C GLN A 9 11.42 4.02 7.85
N VAL A 10 12.66 3.67 7.50
CA VAL A 10 12.94 2.74 6.40
C VAL A 10 12.36 1.34 6.69
N GLY A 11 12.45 0.89 7.95
CA GLY A 11 11.83 -0.36 8.40
C GLY A 11 10.31 -0.34 8.23
N GLN A 12 9.65 0.72 8.68
CA GLN A 12 8.20 0.92 8.52
C GLN A 12 7.79 0.95 7.04
N TYR A 13 8.53 1.68 6.20
CA TYR A 13 8.26 1.73 4.76
C TYR A 13 8.32 0.34 4.12
N ARG A 14 9.33 -0.48 4.46
CA ARG A 14 9.43 -1.86 3.94
C ARG A 14 8.26 -2.75 4.37
N GLN A 15 7.75 -2.58 5.59
CA GLN A 15 6.56 -3.29 6.05
C GLN A 15 5.31 -2.88 5.27
N LEU A 16 5.15 -1.59 4.98
CA LEU A 16 4.04 -1.09 4.17
C LEU A 16 4.12 -1.60 2.73
N VAL A 17 5.31 -1.62 2.12
CA VAL A 17 5.51 -2.19 0.78
C VAL A 17 5.09 -3.66 0.74
N THR A 18 5.50 -4.46 1.73
CA THR A 18 5.11 -5.88 1.80
C THR A 18 3.60 -6.05 1.89
N GLN A 19 2.92 -5.23 2.71
CA GLN A 19 1.46 -5.26 2.84
C GLN A 19 0.75 -4.80 1.56
N TYR A 20 1.28 -3.76 0.91
CA TYR A 20 0.79 -3.26 -0.36
C TYR A 20 0.86 -4.35 -1.45
N GLU A 21 1.99 -5.04 -1.57
CA GLU A 21 2.16 -6.15 -2.51
C GLU A 21 1.20 -7.31 -2.22
N ALA A 22 0.99 -7.64 -0.95
CA ALA A 22 0.03 -8.66 -0.55
C ALA A 22 -1.42 -8.27 -0.91
N LEU A 23 -1.82 -7.01 -0.72
CA LEU A 23 -3.13 -6.52 -1.14
C LEU A 23 -3.28 -6.54 -2.67
N GLN A 24 -2.24 -6.14 -3.40
CA GLN A 24 -2.26 -6.20 -4.86
C GLN A 24 -2.39 -7.65 -5.37
N ALA A 25 -1.71 -8.61 -4.76
CA ALA A 25 -1.85 -10.02 -5.09
C ALA A 25 -3.28 -10.54 -4.81
N GLN A 26 -3.90 -10.12 -3.70
CA GLN A 26 -5.29 -10.47 -3.39
C GLN A 26 -6.27 -9.85 -4.39
N ILE A 27 -6.09 -8.58 -4.77
CA ILE A 27 -6.90 -7.91 -5.79
C ILE A 27 -6.74 -8.62 -7.14
N ALA A 28 -5.51 -8.94 -7.55
CA ALA A 28 -5.25 -9.66 -8.79
C ALA A 28 -5.90 -11.05 -8.80
N SER A 29 -5.83 -11.77 -7.67
CA SER A 29 -6.47 -13.08 -7.52
C SER A 29 -8.00 -12.98 -7.57
N LEU A 30 -8.58 -11.93 -6.99
CA LEU A 30 -10.02 -11.69 -7.02
C LEU A 30 -10.51 -11.34 -8.43
N LEU A 31 -9.74 -10.53 -9.16
CA LEU A 31 -10.06 -10.17 -10.54
C LEU A 31 -9.89 -11.37 -11.47
N GLY A 32 -8.85 -12.20 -11.28
CA GLY A 32 -8.65 -13.40 -12.09
C GLY A 32 -8.56 -13.13 -13.60
N GLY A 33 -8.11 -11.94 -13.99
CA GLY A 33 -8.07 -11.46 -15.38
C GLY A 33 -9.34 -10.76 -15.88
N LYS A 34 -10.39 -10.67 -15.04
CA LYS A 34 -11.62 -9.92 -15.32
C LYS A 34 -11.45 -8.43 -14.99
N HIS A 35 -12.27 -7.61 -15.62
CA HIS A 35 -12.49 -6.23 -15.23
C HIS A 35 -13.46 -6.12 -14.04
N THR A 36 -13.42 -4.98 -13.36
CA THR A 36 -14.25 -4.74 -12.16
C THR A 36 -15.75 -4.75 -12.43
N ASP A 37 -16.19 -4.48 -13.66
CA ASP A 37 -17.60 -4.51 -14.07
C ASP A 37 -18.12 -5.94 -14.28
N GLU A 38 -17.23 -6.92 -14.40
CA GLU A 38 -17.55 -8.34 -14.53
C GLU A 38 -17.62 -9.06 -13.18
N LEU A 39 -17.38 -8.34 -12.08
CA LEU A 39 -17.48 -8.88 -10.72
C LEU A 39 -18.95 -8.96 -10.28
N SER A 40 -19.31 -10.06 -9.62
CA SER A 40 -20.57 -10.15 -8.89
C SER A 40 -20.63 -9.10 -7.78
N GLU A 41 -21.82 -8.73 -7.30
CA GLU A 41 -21.95 -7.71 -6.25
C GLU A 41 -21.12 -8.02 -5.00
N ALA A 42 -21.04 -9.29 -4.60
CA ALA A 42 -20.21 -9.73 -3.48
C ALA A 42 -18.71 -9.58 -3.76
N GLU A 43 -18.26 -9.97 -4.95
CA GLU A 43 -16.86 -9.82 -5.39
C GLU A 43 -16.49 -8.34 -5.50
N PHE A 44 -17.38 -7.50 -6.04
CA PHE A 44 -17.19 -6.07 -6.16
C PHE A 44 -17.08 -5.39 -4.78
N LYS A 45 -17.90 -5.81 -3.81
CA LYS A 45 -17.79 -5.33 -2.43
C LYS A 45 -16.44 -5.69 -1.82
N GLN A 46 -15.98 -6.93 -2.00
CA GLN A 46 -14.66 -7.37 -1.53
C GLN A 46 -13.53 -6.59 -2.21
N TYR A 47 -13.62 -6.40 -3.53
CA TYR A 47 -12.68 -5.59 -4.31
C TYR A 47 -12.60 -4.17 -3.75
N ARG A 48 -13.75 -3.54 -3.46
CA ARG A 48 -13.79 -2.18 -2.91
C ARG A 48 -13.11 -2.06 -1.56
N THR A 49 -13.29 -3.05 -0.69
CA THR A 49 -12.61 -3.10 0.62
C THR A 49 -11.09 -3.20 0.42
N LEU A 50 -10.63 -4.18 -0.38
CA LEU A 50 -9.21 -4.35 -0.66
C LEU A 50 -8.57 -3.12 -1.32
N ALA A 51 -9.27 -2.51 -2.27
CA ALA A 51 -8.81 -1.31 -2.96
C ALA A 51 -8.68 -0.13 -1.99
N ARG A 52 -9.62 0.04 -1.07
CA ARG A 52 -9.55 1.07 -0.04
C ARG A 52 -8.33 0.87 0.87
N GLU A 53 -8.14 -0.35 1.38
CA GLU A 53 -6.99 -0.68 2.23
C GLU A 53 -5.66 -0.41 1.50
N ARG A 54 -5.60 -0.75 0.20
CA ARG A 54 -4.42 -0.47 -0.63
C ARG A 54 -4.15 1.04 -0.75
N ASP A 55 -5.18 1.84 -0.97
CA ASP A 55 -5.06 3.31 -1.07
C ASP A 55 -4.63 3.94 0.27
N GLU A 56 -5.08 3.40 1.41
CA GLU A 56 -4.62 3.82 2.74
C GLU A 56 -3.12 3.55 2.91
N ILE A 57 -2.66 2.31 2.63
CA ILE A 57 -1.24 1.95 2.70
C ILE A 57 -0.41 2.79 1.72
N GLN A 58 -0.90 3.03 0.51
CA GLN A 58 -0.20 3.86 -0.47
C GLN A 58 -0.04 5.31 0.00
N SER A 59 -1.03 5.84 0.72
CA SER A 59 -0.95 7.19 1.30
C SER A 59 0.08 7.24 2.42
N GLU A 60 0.14 6.22 3.28
CA GLU A 60 1.14 6.10 4.34
C GLU A 60 2.56 5.95 3.78
N MET A 61 2.74 5.16 2.72
CA MET A 61 4.02 5.03 2.02
C MET A 61 4.49 6.39 1.49
N ARG A 62 3.60 7.15 0.83
CA ARG A 62 3.95 8.49 0.32
C ARG A 62 4.34 9.46 1.42
N TYR A 63 3.64 9.41 2.56
CA TYR A 63 4.00 10.24 3.70
C TYR A 63 5.40 9.89 4.22
N LEU A 64 5.72 8.61 4.40
CA LEU A 64 7.04 8.18 4.83
C LEU A 64 8.12 8.51 3.79
N GLU A 65 7.84 8.38 2.50
CA GLU A 65 8.76 8.82 1.45
C GLU A 65 9.09 10.30 1.59
N GLN A 66 8.08 11.16 1.79
CA GLN A 66 8.32 12.58 2.04
C GLN A 66 9.19 12.78 3.28
N VAL A 67 8.87 12.15 4.41
CA VAL A 67 9.67 12.32 5.64
C VAL A 67 11.12 11.87 5.45
N ILE A 68 11.35 10.72 4.80
CA ILE A 68 12.69 10.16 4.57
C ILE A 68 13.50 11.05 3.62
N PHE A 69 12.90 11.56 2.55
CA PHE A 69 13.62 12.31 1.51
C PHE A 69 13.72 13.82 1.77
N ASP A 70 12.77 14.41 2.48
CA ASP A 70 12.78 15.84 2.83
C ASP A 70 13.77 16.11 3.98
N ASP A 71 13.88 15.20 4.95
CA ASP A 71 14.85 15.30 6.06
C ASP A 71 16.31 14.97 5.61
N ALA A 72 16.48 14.24 4.51
CA ALA A 72 17.79 13.97 3.92
C ALA A 72 18.35 15.15 3.09
N GLY A 73 17.58 16.23 2.94
CA GLY A 73 17.87 17.39 2.08
C GLY A 73 18.36 18.66 2.79
N GLU A 74 18.46 18.69 4.12
CA GLU A 74 18.97 19.84 4.91
C GLU A 74 20.35 19.59 5.54
#